data_AF-A0A2S8JKB4-F1
#
_entry.id   AF-A0A2S8JKB4-F1
#
_cell.length_a   1.000
_cell.length_b   1.000
_cell.length_c   1.000
_cell.angle_alpha   90.00
_cell.angle_beta   90.00
_cell.angle_gamma   90.00
#
_symmetry.space_group_name_H-M   'P 1'
#
loop_
_entity.id
_entity.type
_entity.pdbx_description
1 polymer ?
#
loop_
_entity_poly.entity_id
_entity_poly.type
_entity_poly.pdbx_seq_one_letter_code
_entity_poly.pdbx_strand_id
1 'polypeptide(L)'
;MNNMATKELFKFLPKYKAHKKNGTTVIITDDNGVMINLTGSVTISAGGITTQQEEIDLEAADFSDALMWLKDGKKVARRGWNGENQFCWLVPEGQYPARMEAIKGYFPGDLVPYGAYFALKNAQGVVVPWVPSVGDLLACDWFVVE
;
A
#
# COMPACT_ATOMS: atom_id res chain seq x y z
N MET A 1 23.23 -32.54 -1.19
CA MET A 1 22.09 -31.63 -1.45
C MET A 1 22.65 -30.22 -1.52
N ASN A 2 22.77 -29.63 -2.71
CA ASN A 2 23.34 -28.30 -2.88
C ASN A 2 22.29 -27.25 -2.54
N ASN A 3 22.62 -26.38 -1.58
CA ASN A 3 21.75 -25.31 -1.13
C ASN A 3 21.79 -24.18 -2.17
N MET A 4 20.75 -24.09 -3.00
CA MET A 4 20.64 -23.02 -4.00
C MET A 4 20.22 -21.74 -3.28
N ALA A 5 21.01 -20.66 -3.42
CA ALA A 5 20.73 -19.38 -2.78
C ALA A 5 19.36 -18.84 -3.22
N THR A 6 18.61 -18.27 -2.28
CA THR A 6 17.24 -17.74 -2.43
C THR A 6 17.05 -16.79 -3.62
N LYS A 7 18.12 -16.13 -4.10
CA LYS A 7 18.08 -15.26 -5.29
C LYS A 7 17.97 -16.04 -6.62
N GLU A 8 18.46 -17.28 -6.69
CA GLU A 8 18.34 -18.13 -7.88
C GLU A 8 16.94 -18.73 -8.03
N LEU A 9 16.23 -18.96 -6.92
CA LEU A 9 14.83 -19.45 -6.92
C LEU A 9 13.88 -18.49 -7.66
N PHE A 10 14.10 -17.17 -7.59
CA PHE A 10 13.26 -16.18 -8.29
C PHE A 10 13.44 -16.19 -9.81
N LYS A 11 14.53 -16.76 -10.34
CA LYS A 11 14.75 -16.86 -11.80
C LYS A 11 13.97 -18.01 -12.43
N PHE A 12 13.56 -18.99 -11.64
CA PHE A 12 12.81 -20.18 -12.10
C PHE A 12 11.30 -20.07 -11.85
N LEU A 13 10.81 -18.99 -11.22
CA LEU A 13 9.39 -18.74 -11.13
C LEU A 13 8.83 -18.39 -12.53
N PRO A 14 7.74 -19.02 -12.99
CA PRO A 14 7.10 -18.64 -14.23
C PRO A 14 6.70 -17.17 -14.13
N LYS A 15 7.21 -16.33 -15.02
CA LYS A 15 6.72 -14.95 -15.16
C LYS A 15 5.26 -15.04 -15.57
N TYR A 16 4.35 -14.74 -14.65
CA TYR A 16 2.92 -14.76 -14.91
C TYR A 16 2.58 -13.58 -15.83
N LYS A 17 2.74 -13.78 -17.14
CA LYS A 17 2.06 -12.95 -18.13
C LYS A 17 0.69 -13.56 -18.30
N ALA A 18 -0.32 -12.92 -17.71
CA ALA A 18 -1.70 -13.21 -18.02
C ALA A 18 -1.93 -12.89 -19.51
N HIS A 19 -1.80 -13.90 -20.36
CA HIS A 19 -2.27 -13.83 -21.73
C HIS A 19 -3.79 -13.98 -21.70
N LYS A 20 -4.49 -12.87 -21.43
CA LYS A 20 -5.92 -12.79 -21.69
C LYS A 20 -6.06 -12.81 -23.21
N LYS A 21 -6.47 -13.95 -23.78
CA LYS A 21 -7.02 -13.96 -25.14
C LYS A 21 -8.25 -13.06 -25.09
N ASN A 22 -8.13 -11.85 -25.62
CA ASN A 22 -9.28 -10.97 -25.82
C ASN A 22 -10.13 -11.57 -26.95
N GLY A 23 -10.98 -12.53 -26.59
CA GLY A 23 -12.17 -12.79 -27.38
C GLY A 23 -13.10 -11.61 -27.17
N THR A 24 -13.42 -10.87 -28.24
CA THR A 24 -14.46 -9.85 -28.18
C THR A 24 -15.79 -10.57 -28.20
N THR A 25 -16.46 -10.66 -27.05
CA THR A 25 -17.85 -11.12 -26.97
C THR A 25 -18.75 -9.90 -26.92
N VAL A 26 -19.64 -9.75 -27.91
CA VAL A 26 -20.72 -8.76 -27.88
C VAL A 26 -21.94 -9.44 -27.28
N ILE A 27 -22.38 -8.99 -26.11
CA ILE A 27 -23.63 -9.43 -25.48
C ILE A 27 -24.62 -8.29 -25.62
N ILE A 28 -25.75 -8.53 -26.29
CA ILE A 28 -26.89 -7.61 -26.36
C ILE A 28 -28.00 -8.25 -25.54
N THR A 29 -28.43 -7.58 -24.47
CA THR A 29 -29.54 -8.01 -23.61
C THR A 29 -30.53 -6.86 -23.47
N ASP A 30 -31.82 -7.14 -23.63
CA ASP A 30 -32.86 -6.37 -22.97
C ASP A 30 -33.19 -7.03 -21.61
N ASP A 31 -34.01 -6.38 -20.78
CA ASP A 31 -34.38 -6.86 -19.44
C ASP A 31 -35.06 -8.25 -19.44
N ASN A 32 -35.36 -8.80 -20.62
CA ASN A 32 -36.05 -10.06 -20.82
C ASN A 32 -35.17 -11.16 -21.45
N GLY A 33 -33.88 -10.90 -21.72
CA GLY A 33 -32.92 -11.91 -22.15
C GLY A 33 -33.19 -12.46 -23.56
N VAL A 34 -33.34 -11.60 -24.56
CA VAL A 34 -33.52 -12.04 -25.96
C VAL A 34 -32.28 -12.73 -26.54
N MET A 35 -32.48 -13.92 -27.11
CA MET A 35 -31.49 -14.64 -27.93
C MET A 35 -31.67 -14.28 -29.41
N ILE A 36 -30.68 -13.65 -30.05
CA ILE A 36 -30.70 -13.34 -31.48
C ILE A 36 -29.93 -14.42 -32.25
N ASN A 37 -30.64 -15.23 -33.05
CA ASN A 37 -30.05 -16.28 -33.89
C ASN A 37 -29.83 -15.73 -35.31
N LEU A 38 -28.58 -15.63 -35.75
CA LEU A 38 -28.21 -14.98 -37.03
C LEU A 38 -27.60 -16.01 -37.98
N THR A 39 -28.08 -16.06 -39.22
CA THR A 39 -27.49 -16.89 -40.29
C THR A 39 -26.96 -15.98 -41.39
N GLY A 40 -25.64 -15.82 -41.48
CA GLY A 40 -24.98 -14.91 -42.43
C GLY A 40 -23.94 -13.99 -41.78
N SER A 41 -23.49 -12.96 -42.50
CA SER A 41 -22.58 -11.94 -41.97
C SER A 41 -23.35 -10.85 -41.22
N VAL A 42 -22.80 -10.42 -40.08
CA VAL A 42 -23.37 -9.39 -39.22
C VAL A 42 -22.39 -8.24 -39.14
N THR A 43 -22.84 -7.02 -39.41
CA THR A 43 -22.03 -5.80 -39.24
C THR A 43 -22.62 -4.98 -38.11
N ILE A 44 -21.82 -4.71 -37.07
CA ILE A 44 -22.22 -3.87 -35.93
C ILE A 44 -21.50 -2.54 -36.04
N SER A 45 -22.25 -1.43 -36.06
CA SER A 45 -21.72 -0.08 -35.90
C SER A 45 -22.26 0.48 -34.59
N ALA A 46 -21.37 0.75 -33.64
CA ALA A 46 -21.74 1.42 -32.38
C ALA A 46 -21.44 2.91 -32.53
N GLY A 47 -22.48 3.74 -32.49
CA GLY A 47 -22.34 5.19 -32.39
C GLY A 47 -21.90 5.57 -30.98
N GLY A 48 -20.58 5.60 -30.74
CA GLY A 48 -20.00 5.94 -29.44
C GLY A 48 -20.05 4.79 -28.44
N ILE A 49 -18.92 4.13 -28.21
CA ILE A 49 -18.74 3.21 -27.09
C ILE A 49 -18.25 4.06 -25.91
N THR A 50 -19.06 4.21 -24.87
CA THR A 50 -18.59 4.71 -23.57
C THR A 50 -18.13 3.55 -22.73
N THR A 51 -16.82 3.38 -22.61
CA THR A 51 -16.21 2.41 -21.69
C THR A 51 -16.33 2.96 -20.27
N GLN A 52 -17.09 2.30 -19.40
CA GLN A 52 -16.94 2.52 -17.95
C GLN A 52 -15.78 1.66 -17.48
N GLN A 53 -14.57 2.19 -17.66
CA GLN A 53 -13.39 1.65 -17.02
C GLN A 53 -13.25 2.42 -15.70
N GLU A 54 -13.35 1.72 -14.57
CA GLU A 54 -12.88 2.29 -13.30
C GLU A 54 -11.41 2.66 -13.51
N GLU A 55 -11.13 3.97 -13.56
CA GLU A 55 -9.77 4.46 -13.68
C GLU A 55 -9.01 4.04 -12.43
N ILE A 56 -7.98 3.22 -12.63
CA ILE A 56 -6.99 2.95 -11.58
C ILE A 56 -6.25 4.28 -11.40
N ASP A 57 -6.40 4.90 -10.23
CA ASP A 57 -5.64 6.09 -9.86
C ASP A 57 -4.15 5.70 -9.72
N LEU A 58 -3.39 5.90 -10.80
CA LEU A 58 -1.96 5.60 -10.85
C LEU A 58 -1.13 6.56 -9.98
N GLU A 59 -1.72 7.64 -9.46
CA GLU A 59 -1.08 8.63 -8.58
C GLU A 59 -1.32 8.31 -7.09
N ALA A 60 -2.11 7.28 -6.78
CA ALA A 60 -2.42 6.85 -5.43
C ALA A 60 -1.20 6.18 -4.76
N ALA A 61 -0.48 6.93 -3.92
CA ALA A 61 0.73 6.44 -3.25
C ALA A 61 0.39 5.34 -2.22
N ASP A 62 1.10 4.22 -2.32
CA ASP A 62 0.89 3.05 -1.47
C ASP A 62 1.75 3.09 -0.20
N PHE A 63 1.66 2.06 0.63
CA PHE A 63 2.49 1.96 1.83
C PHE A 63 3.99 1.79 1.52
N SER A 64 4.35 1.24 0.35
CA SER A 64 5.75 1.11 -0.07
C SER A 64 6.36 2.50 -0.30
N ASP A 65 5.62 3.39 -0.96
CA ASP A 65 6.02 4.80 -1.13
C ASP A 65 6.15 5.50 0.22
N ALA A 66 5.15 5.34 1.09
CA ALA A 66 5.18 5.88 2.45
C ALA A 66 6.40 5.40 3.24
N LEU A 67 6.73 4.10 3.15
CA LEU A 67 7.90 3.53 3.80
C LEU A 67 9.21 4.11 3.29
N MET A 68 9.31 4.42 1.98
CA MET A 68 10.48 5.09 1.42
C MET A 68 10.63 6.51 1.97
N TRP A 69 9.55 7.29 1.99
CA TRP A 69 9.57 8.64 2.58
C TRP A 69 9.90 8.63 4.07
N LEU A 70 9.36 7.67 4.82
CA LEU A 70 9.68 7.49 6.24
C LEU A 70 11.18 7.24 6.47
N LYS A 71 11.80 6.40 5.63
CA LYS A 71 13.25 6.14 5.67
C LYS A 71 14.08 7.37 5.30
N ASP A 72 13.54 8.23 4.42
CA ASP A 72 14.13 9.52 4.08
C ASP A 72 13.90 10.61 5.16
N GLY A 73 13.36 10.22 6.32
CA GLY A 73 13.12 11.12 7.46
C GLY A 73 11.92 12.05 7.28
N LYS A 74 11.06 11.79 6.29
CA LYS A 74 9.84 12.56 6.06
C LYS A 74 8.76 12.15 7.06
N LYS A 75 7.85 13.09 7.30
CA LYS A 75 6.56 12.81 7.95
C LYS A 75 5.56 12.44 6.87
N VAL A 76 4.75 11.42 7.10
CA VAL A 76 3.71 10.99 6.16
C VAL A 76 2.36 10.84 6.85
N ALA A 77 1.29 11.00 6.09
CA ALA A 77 -0.07 10.90 6.56
C ALA A 77 -0.94 10.14 5.55
N ARG A 78 -2.13 9.72 6.00
CA ARG A 78 -3.18 9.13 5.16
C ARG A 78 -4.38 10.05 5.08
N ARG A 79 -5.04 10.10 3.91
CA ARG A 79 -6.29 10.89 3.74
C ARG A 79 -7.46 10.28 4.52
N GLY A 80 -7.47 8.96 4.66
CA GLY A 80 -8.51 8.19 5.33
C GLY A 80 -8.32 8.03 6.83
N TRP A 81 -7.35 8.72 7.45
CA TRP A 81 -7.25 8.74 8.90
C TRP A 81 -8.32 9.63 9.54
N ASN A 82 -8.84 9.18 10.68
CA ASN A 82 -9.89 9.88 11.42
C ASN A 82 -9.32 11.07 12.20
N GLY A 83 -9.31 12.25 11.60
CA GLY A 83 -8.95 13.50 12.25
C GLY A 83 -7.79 14.22 11.57
N GLU A 84 -7.87 15.54 11.60
CA GLU A 84 -6.91 16.44 10.95
C GLU A 84 -5.54 16.41 11.64
N ASN A 85 -4.48 16.70 10.87
CA ASN A 85 -3.11 16.91 11.38
C ASN A 85 -2.45 15.70 12.05
N GLN A 86 -2.86 14.49 11.67
CA GLN A 86 -2.17 13.24 12.00
C GLN A 86 -1.03 12.96 11.03
N PHE A 87 0.10 12.49 11.55
CA PHE A 87 1.24 12.05 10.74
C PHE A 87 2.12 11.08 11.52
N CYS A 88 2.78 10.19 10.80
CA CYS A 88 3.81 9.31 11.34
C CYS A 88 5.19 9.61 10.76
N TRP A 89 6.23 9.21 11.49
CA TRP A 89 7.63 9.34 11.07
C TRP A 89 8.47 8.20 11.66
N LEU A 90 9.64 7.98 11.06
CA LEU A 90 10.64 7.05 11.59
C LEU A 90 11.46 7.75 12.68
N VAL A 91 11.48 7.18 13.88
CA VAL A 91 12.46 7.51 14.92
C VAL A 91 13.67 6.60 14.70
N PRO A 92 14.86 7.14 14.41
CA PRO A 92 16.06 6.32 14.23
C PRO A 92 16.47 5.68 15.57
N GLU A 93 17.27 4.63 15.48
CA GLU A 93 17.90 4.05 16.67
C GLU A 93 18.77 5.08 17.40
N GLY A 94 18.89 4.92 18.71
CA GLY A 94 19.66 5.86 19.51
C GLY A 94 19.78 5.43 20.97
N GLN A 95 20.49 6.24 21.75
CA GLN A 95 20.64 6.05 23.18
C GLN A 95 20.15 7.29 23.92
N TYR A 96 19.33 7.09 24.94
CA TYR A 96 18.73 8.17 25.71
C TYR A 96 18.86 7.91 27.21
N PRO A 97 18.97 8.97 28.04
CA PRO A 97 18.96 8.80 29.48
C PRO A 97 17.70 8.09 29.98
N ALA A 98 17.87 7.16 30.92
CA ALA A 98 16.78 6.43 31.56
C ALA A 98 15.79 7.42 32.22
N ARG A 99 14.53 7.39 31.77
CA ARG A 99 13.47 8.25 32.30
C ARG A 99 12.56 7.56 33.32
N MET A 100 12.50 6.23 33.28
CA MET A 100 11.60 5.43 34.12
C MET A 100 12.39 4.65 35.16
N GLU A 101 11.90 4.59 36.39
CA GLU A 101 12.55 3.82 37.47
C GLU A 101 12.77 2.35 37.09
N ALA A 102 11.86 1.77 36.31
CA ALA A 102 11.93 0.39 35.84
C ALA A 102 13.20 0.04 35.04
N ILE A 103 13.94 1.04 34.52
CA ILE A 103 15.14 0.83 33.69
C ILE A 103 16.39 1.57 34.21
N LYS A 104 16.28 2.31 35.32
CA LYS A 104 17.43 2.97 35.95
C LYS A 104 18.39 1.95 36.55
N GLY A 105 19.69 2.19 36.41
CA GLY A 105 20.77 1.30 36.83
C GLY A 105 20.97 0.06 35.96
N TYR A 106 20.13 -0.17 34.94
CA TYR A 106 20.17 -1.39 34.14
C TYR A 106 21.25 -1.34 33.05
N PHE A 107 21.50 -0.16 32.48
CA PHE A 107 22.50 0.03 31.42
C PHE A 107 23.67 0.88 31.92
N PRO A 108 24.90 0.65 31.40
CA PRO A 108 26.05 1.47 31.73
C PRO A 108 25.78 2.96 31.52
N GLY A 109 26.00 3.76 32.56
CA GLY A 109 25.77 5.21 32.53
C GLY A 109 24.30 5.63 32.40
N ASP A 110 23.34 4.74 32.68
CA ASP A 110 21.90 4.98 32.54
C ASP A 110 21.48 5.44 31.13
N LEU A 111 22.24 5.05 30.12
CA LEU A 111 21.90 5.27 28.71
C LEU A 111 21.20 4.04 28.15
N VAL A 112 19.90 4.16 27.91
CA VAL A 112 19.05 3.09 27.40
C VAL A 112 19.15 3.06 25.87
N PRO A 113 19.55 1.92 25.27
CA PRO A 113 19.54 1.75 23.82
C PRO A 113 18.11 1.48 23.33
N TYR A 114 17.62 2.30 22.42
CA TYR A 114 16.34 2.11 21.73
C TYR A 114 16.60 1.78 20.26
N GLY A 115 15.97 0.70 19.78
CA GLY A 115 15.93 0.40 18.35
C GLY A 115 15.05 1.40 17.59
N ALA A 116 15.21 1.45 16.26
CA ALA A 116 14.35 2.28 15.42
C ALA A 116 12.88 1.82 15.48
N TYR A 117 11.95 2.78 15.46
CA TYR A 117 10.51 2.51 15.48
C TYR A 117 9.75 3.64 14.79
N PHE A 118 8.48 3.41 14.44
CA PHE A 118 7.64 4.48 13.96
C PHE A 118 6.88 5.14 15.10
N ALA A 119 6.80 6.46 15.07
CA ALA A 119 5.94 7.23 15.95
C ALA A 119 4.78 7.82 15.15
N LEU A 120 3.64 8.00 15.81
CA LEU A 120 2.45 8.66 15.28
C LEU A 120 2.06 9.78 16.22
N LYS A 121 1.83 10.97 15.67
CA LYS A 121 1.07 12.02 16.35
C LYS A 121 -0.41 11.81 16.00
N ASN A 122 -1.22 11.45 16.97
CA ASN A 122 -2.65 11.21 16.78
C ASN A 122 -3.46 12.52 16.66
N ALA A 123 -4.76 12.40 16.37
CA ALA A 123 -5.66 13.54 16.22
C ALA A 123 -5.80 14.38 17.51
N GLN A 124 -5.45 13.83 18.66
CA GLN A 124 -5.44 14.53 19.95
C GLN A 124 -4.11 15.26 20.21
N GLY A 125 -3.15 15.21 19.28
CA GLY A 125 -1.84 15.83 19.43
C GLY A 125 -0.86 15.04 20.31
N VAL A 126 -1.19 13.80 20.67
CA VAL A 126 -0.34 12.93 21.50
C VAL A 126 0.54 12.07 20.60
N VAL A 127 1.81 11.94 20.97
CA VAL A 127 2.76 11.06 20.29
C VAL A 127 2.75 9.68 20.92
N VAL A 128 2.56 8.66 20.09
CA VAL A 128 2.56 7.25 20.50
C VAL A 128 3.47 6.42 19.59
N PRO A 129 4.06 5.32 20.09
CA PRO A 129 4.62 4.30 19.22
C PRO A 129 3.53 3.77 18.29
N TRP A 130 3.86 3.62 17.01
CA TRP A 130 2.92 3.19 15.99
C TRP A 130 3.42 1.95 15.28
N VAL A 131 2.51 1.01 15.13
CA VAL A 131 2.67 -0.17 14.30
C VAL A 131 1.63 -0.05 13.19
N PRO A 132 2.03 -0.01 11.91
CA PRO A 132 1.08 0.02 10.80
C PRO A 132 0.11 -1.15 10.91
N SER A 133 -1.18 -0.86 10.91
CA SER A 133 -2.22 -1.88 10.86
C SER A 133 -2.29 -2.49 9.46
N VAL A 134 -2.96 -3.63 9.30
CA VAL A 134 -3.22 -4.19 7.94
C VAL A 134 -3.95 -3.17 7.06
N GLY A 135 -4.84 -2.36 7.63
CA GLY A 135 -5.52 -1.29 6.91
C GLY A 135 -4.62 -0.13 6.50
N ASP A 136 -3.49 0.09 7.18
CA ASP A 136 -2.46 1.04 6.76
C ASP A 136 -1.58 0.46 5.65
N LEU A 137 -1.21 -0.81 5.77
CA LEU A 137 -0.38 -1.50 4.79
C LEU A 137 -1.06 -1.66 3.43
N LEU A 138 -2.39 -1.81 3.40
CA LEU A 138 -3.19 -1.97 2.17
C LEU A 138 -3.72 -0.65 1.59
N ALA A 139 -3.33 0.48 2.18
CA ALA A 139 -3.84 1.78 1.78
C ALA A 139 -3.04 2.39 0.63
N CYS A 140 -3.74 3.14 -0.22
CA CYS A 140 -3.18 3.86 -1.38
C CYS A 140 -3.41 5.38 -1.29
N ASP A 141 -3.54 5.93 -0.08
CA ASP A 141 -3.90 7.32 0.15
C ASP A 141 -2.83 8.11 0.93
N TRP A 142 -1.57 7.67 0.81
CA TRP A 142 -0.42 8.22 1.53
C TRP A 142 0.08 9.52 0.90
N PHE A 143 0.67 10.39 1.73
CA PHE A 143 1.32 11.62 1.28
C PHE A 143 2.32 12.15 2.32
N VAL A 144 3.28 12.95 1.86
CA VAL A 144 4.24 13.65 2.73
C VAL A 144 3.59 14.90 3.32
N VAL A 145 3.90 15.17 4.60
CA VAL A 145 3.52 16.42 5.28
C VAL A 145 4.76 17.23 5.66
N GLU A 146 4.65 18.55 5.57
CA GLU A 146 5.72 19.50 5.94
C GLU A 146 5.87 19.69 7.45
#